data_AF-A0AAJ1JIH3-F1
#
_entry.id   AF-A0AAJ1JIH3-F1
#
_cell.length_a   1.000
_cell.length_b   1.000
_cell.length_c   1.000
_cell.angle_alpha   90.00
_cell.angle_beta   90.00
_cell.angle_gamma   90.00
#
_symmetry.space_group_name_H-M   'P 1'
#
loop_
_entity.id
_entity.type
_entity.pdbx_description
1 polymer ?
#
loop_
_entity_poly.entity_id
_entity_poly.type
_entity_poly.pdbx_seq_one_letter_code
_entity_poly.pdbx_strand_id
1 'polypeptide(L)'
;MKDIPKELLISAVDAGVVTWLDLYELDLSRLGGEIIRFYGGVNEKYHNLIWQGLEYQAYPILAEGFESKVSGTGAKPTLTVSNLFGFMTGLNSDFNDIVGSRLIRRQVPINALDAINFKNGNPDADPTSEVLSVFIIEEMTEETFEQVTYSLASPSESDTAIIPARTILADVCQWVYRGKGCRYSGKPVADEFDNPTSDPLKDKCSHSKRGCRLRYPRPEVLPIGLFPNSNKVG
;
A
#
# COMPACT_ATOMS: atom_id res chain seq x y z
N MET A 1 -36.76 14.70 -15.85
CA MET A 1 -35.61 14.78 -14.93
C MET A 1 -36.21 14.61 -13.54
N LYS A 2 -36.06 13.43 -12.91
CA LYS A 2 -36.64 13.18 -11.57
C LYS A 2 -35.69 13.82 -10.56
N ASP A 3 -36.20 14.75 -9.76
CA ASP A 3 -35.43 15.41 -8.71
C ASP A 3 -34.94 14.39 -7.68
N ILE A 4 -33.64 14.42 -7.41
CA ILE A 4 -32.99 13.62 -6.38
C ILE A 4 -33.40 14.20 -5.02
N PRO A 5 -33.78 13.36 -4.03
CA PRO A 5 -34.16 13.83 -2.69
C PRO A 5 -33.06 14.69 -2.07
N LYS A 6 -33.45 15.84 -1.49
CA LYS A 6 -32.51 16.80 -0.85
C LYS A 6 -31.69 16.20 0.28
N GLU A 7 -32.12 15.06 0.84
CA GLU A 7 -31.39 14.32 1.88
C GLU A 7 -30.12 13.62 1.36
N LEU A 8 -29.98 13.43 0.03
CA LEU A 8 -28.79 12.87 -0.62
C LEU A 8 -27.81 13.95 -1.13
N LEU A 9 -28.16 15.22 -0.99
CA LEU A 9 -27.20 16.30 -1.12
C LEU A 9 -26.34 16.31 0.13
N ILE A 10 -25.02 16.19 -0.02
CA ILE A 10 -24.07 16.34 1.08
C ILE A 10 -24.41 17.68 1.78
N SER A 11 -24.91 17.61 3.01
CA SER A 11 -25.17 18.77 3.86
C SER A 11 -23.83 19.34 4.34
N ALA A 12 -23.07 19.95 3.43
CA ALA A 12 -21.68 20.30 3.68
C ALA A 12 -21.47 21.66 4.38
N VAL A 13 -22.50 22.32 4.92
CA VAL A 13 -22.34 23.70 5.44
C VAL A 13 -23.07 23.97 6.76
N ASP A 14 -23.14 23.00 7.68
CA ASP A 14 -23.31 23.40 9.08
C ASP A 14 -22.76 22.37 10.07
N ALA A 15 -22.23 22.88 11.18
CA ALA A 15 -21.51 22.22 12.27
C ALA A 15 -20.03 21.86 11.95
N GLY A 16 -19.11 22.46 12.72
CA GLY A 16 -17.65 22.26 12.67
C GLY A 16 -17.16 20.87 13.07
N VAL A 17 -17.72 19.84 12.44
CA VAL A 17 -17.23 18.46 12.43
C VAL A 17 -16.42 18.30 11.14
N VAL A 18 -15.15 17.88 11.26
CA VAL A 18 -14.34 17.52 10.09
C VAL A 18 -15.01 16.31 9.44
N THR A 19 -15.68 16.54 8.32
CA THR A 19 -16.24 15.49 7.47
C THR A 19 -15.11 14.90 6.63
N TRP A 20 -14.87 13.60 6.79
CA TRP A 20 -13.91 12.85 5.98
C TRP A 20 -14.62 12.31 4.75
N LEU A 21 -13.95 12.42 3.60
CA LEU A 21 -14.36 11.81 2.34
C LEU A 21 -13.46 10.62 2.06
N ASP A 22 -14.07 9.48 1.78
CA ASP A 22 -13.34 8.28 1.38
C ASP A 22 -13.21 8.21 -0.15
N LEU A 23 -11.97 8.19 -0.61
CA LEU A 23 -11.57 7.95 -1.99
C LEU A 23 -10.92 6.57 -2.10
N TYR A 24 -11.11 5.90 -3.22
CA TYR A 24 -10.62 4.55 -3.43
C TYR A 24 -9.86 4.45 -4.74
N GLU A 25 -8.74 3.74 -4.70
CA GLU A 25 -7.97 3.37 -5.88
C GLU A 25 -7.81 1.85 -5.90
N LEU A 26 -8.37 1.21 -6.92
CA LEU A 26 -8.16 -0.20 -7.21
C LEU A 26 -6.99 -0.33 -8.17
N ASP A 27 -5.87 -0.83 -7.66
CA ASP A 27 -4.64 -1.04 -8.41
C ASP A 27 -4.57 -2.47 -8.96
N LEU A 28 -4.90 -2.60 -10.25
CA LEU A 28 -4.84 -3.86 -11.01
C LEU A 28 -3.49 -4.06 -11.71
N SER A 29 -2.49 -3.20 -11.49
CA SER A 29 -1.21 -3.25 -12.22
C SER A 29 -0.48 -4.58 -12.08
N ARG A 30 -0.63 -5.26 -10.93
CA ARG A 30 -0.08 -6.61 -10.69
C ARG A 30 -0.68 -7.69 -11.57
N LEU A 31 -1.91 -7.46 -12.04
CA LEU A 31 -2.66 -8.36 -12.91
C LEU A 31 -2.58 -7.92 -14.40
N GLY A 32 -1.81 -6.86 -14.70
CA GLY A 32 -1.68 -6.29 -16.04
C GLY A 32 -2.76 -5.28 -16.42
N GLY A 33 -3.60 -4.85 -15.46
CA GLY A 33 -4.63 -3.84 -15.67
C GLY A 33 -4.19 -2.42 -15.29
N GLU A 34 -5.14 -1.49 -15.39
CA GLU A 34 -4.96 -0.08 -15.01
C GLU A 34 -5.39 0.19 -13.56
N ILE A 35 -5.11 1.40 -13.07
CA ILE A 35 -5.60 1.86 -11.76
C ILE A 35 -6.96 2.52 -11.96
N ILE A 36 -7.99 2.01 -11.29
CA ILE A 36 -9.36 2.51 -11.34
C ILE A 36 -9.63 3.35 -10.08
N ARG A 37 -10.13 4.57 -10.25
CA ARG A 37 -10.35 5.53 -9.15
C ARG A 37 -11.82 5.85 -8.99
N PHE A 38 -12.35 5.63 -7.79
CA PHE A 38 -13.76 5.83 -7.48
C PHE A 38 -13.95 6.47 -6.11
N TYR A 39 -15.09 7.15 -5.94
CA TYR A 39 -15.53 7.66 -4.65
C TYR A 39 -17.05 7.56 -4.48
N GLY A 40 -17.48 7.33 -3.25
CA GLY A 40 -18.88 7.07 -2.89
C GLY A 40 -19.63 8.36 -2.57
N GLY A 41 -19.77 9.25 -3.55
CA GLY A 41 -20.50 10.50 -3.35
C GLY A 41 -20.74 11.29 -4.63
N VAL A 42 -21.38 12.44 -4.49
CA VAL A 42 -21.57 13.44 -5.56
C VAL A 42 -21.06 14.78 -5.04
N ASN A 43 -20.23 15.48 -5.82
CA ASN A 43 -19.77 16.81 -5.44
C ASN A 43 -20.84 17.87 -5.81
N GLU A 44 -20.69 19.10 -5.31
CA GLU A 44 -21.65 20.21 -5.57
C GLU A 44 -21.83 20.54 -7.06
N LYS A 45 -20.90 20.09 -7.91
CA LYS A 45 -20.90 20.35 -9.34
C LYS A 45 -21.43 19.17 -10.16
N TYR A 46 -21.80 18.05 -9.52
CA TYR A 46 -22.15 16.79 -10.18
C TYR A 46 -21.10 16.30 -11.19
N HIS A 47 -19.83 16.60 -10.92
CA HIS A 47 -18.67 16.16 -11.69
C HIS A 47 -17.84 15.16 -10.89
N ASN A 48 -16.89 14.51 -11.56
CA ASN A 48 -15.87 13.72 -10.88
C ASN A 48 -15.07 14.60 -9.92
N LEU A 49 -14.59 13.99 -8.84
CA LEU A 49 -13.77 14.70 -7.86
C LEU A 49 -12.32 14.71 -8.34
N ILE A 50 -11.64 15.84 -8.20
CA ILE A 50 -10.19 15.93 -8.45
C ILE A 50 -9.47 15.98 -7.11
N TRP A 51 -8.50 15.09 -6.91
CA TRP A 51 -7.61 15.12 -5.75
C TRP A 51 -6.17 14.94 -6.18
N GLN A 52 -5.28 15.85 -5.78
CA GLN A 52 -3.87 15.86 -6.21
C GLN A 52 -3.73 15.85 -7.74
N GLY A 53 -4.69 16.45 -8.46
CA GLY A 53 -4.74 16.44 -9.92
C GLY A 53 -5.19 15.12 -10.56
N LEU A 54 -5.56 14.11 -9.77
CA LEU A 54 -6.11 12.85 -10.25
C LEU A 54 -7.64 12.86 -10.16
N GLU A 55 -8.28 12.32 -11.19
CA GLU A 55 -9.73 12.22 -11.27
C GLU A 55 -10.24 10.96 -10.59
N TYR A 56 -11.23 11.13 -9.70
CA TYR A 56 -11.97 10.08 -9.03
C TYR A 56 -13.41 10.10 -9.52
N GLN A 57 -13.84 9.00 -10.13
CA GLN A 57 -15.18 8.90 -10.68
C GLN A 57 -16.22 8.71 -9.57
N ALA A 58 -17.32 9.45 -9.65
CA ALA A 58 -18.47 9.21 -8.77
C ALA A 58 -19.08 7.86 -9.13
N TYR A 59 -18.95 6.87 -8.24
CA TYR A 59 -19.42 5.51 -8.50
C TYR A 59 -20.03 4.91 -7.23
N PRO A 60 -21.19 4.22 -7.31
CA PRO A 60 -21.81 3.65 -6.13
C PRO A 60 -20.94 2.55 -5.54
N ILE A 61 -20.40 2.84 -4.36
CA ILE A 61 -19.55 1.96 -3.57
C ILE A 61 -20.00 2.02 -2.12
N LEU A 62 -19.95 0.88 -1.46
CA LEU A 62 -20.15 0.74 -0.04
C LEU A 62 -18.98 -0.06 0.51
N ALA A 63 -18.29 0.49 1.50
CA ALA A 63 -17.13 -0.16 2.05
C ALA A 63 -17.19 -0.07 3.58
N GLU A 64 -17.24 -1.23 4.23
CA GLU A 64 -17.57 -1.37 5.65
C GLU A 64 -16.55 -2.24 6.37
N GLY A 65 -16.51 -2.16 7.70
CA GLY A 65 -15.67 -3.05 8.50
C GLY A 65 -14.18 -2.70 8.56
N PHE A 66 -13.78 -1.46 8.23
CA PHE A 66 -12.39 -0.99 8.34
C PHE A 66 -11.88 -0.72 9.78
N GLU A 67 -12.50 -1.32 10.79
CA GLU A 67 -12.13 -1.10 12.19
C GLU A 67 -10.75 -1.69 12.48
N SER A 68 -9.80 -0.86 12.91
CA SER A 68 -8.52 -1.36 13.41
C SER A 68 -8.70 -1.87 14.85
N LYS A 69 -8.85 -3.19 15.02
CA LYS A 69 -8.85 -3.81 16.35
C LYS A 69 -7.43 -3.97 16.85
N VAL A 70 -7.16 -3.46 18.06
CA VAL A 70 -5.83 -3.53 18.71
C VAL A 70 -5.51 -4.94 19.24
N SER A 71 -6.52 -5.80 19.37
CA SER A 71 -6.38 -7.18 19.87
C SER A 71 -7.35 -8.13 19.18
N GLY A 72 -6.88 -9.32 18.81
CA GLY A 72 -7.65 -10.35 18.11
C GLY A 72 -7.29 -10.46 16.63
N THR A 73 -8.05 -11.27 15.89
CA THR A 73 -7.97 -11.32 14.42
C THR A 73 -8.30 -9.94 13.85
N GLY A 74 -7.51 -9.45 12.88
CA GLY A 74 -7.79 -8.18 12.20
C GLY A 74 -9.20 -8.15 11.61
N ALA A 75 -9.74 -6.94 11.46
CA ALA A 75 -11.01 -6.80 10.77
C ALA A 75 -10.85 -7.27 9.32
N LYS A 76 -11.90 -7.92 8.80
CA LYS A 76 -12.06 -8.25 7.39
C LYS A 76 -13.06 -7.27 6.80
N PRO A 77 -12.61 -6.14 6.24
CA PRO A 77 -13.52 -5.19 5.63
C PRO A 77 -14.17 -5.80 4.40
N THR A 78 -15.34 -5.30 4.05
CA THR A 78 -16.06 -5.67 2.83
C THR A 78 -16.13 -4.47 1.90
N LEU A 79 -15.97 -4.72 0.60
CA LEU A 79 -16.17 -3.74 -0.44
C LEU A 79 -17.28 -4.22 -1.37
N THR A 80 -18.39 -3.50 -1.40
CA THR A 80 -19.48 -3.71 -2.34
C THR A 80 -19.47 -2.60 -3.38
N VAL A 81 -19.40 -3.00 -4.65
CA VAL A 81 -19.32 -2.10 -5.80
C VAL A 81 -20.49 -2.39 -6.72
N SER A 82 -21.15 -1.35 -7.23
CA SER A 82 -22.25 -1.55 -8.17
C SER A 82 -21.76 -2.16 -9.49
N ASN A 83 -22.54 -3.08 -10.05
CA ASN A 83 -22.22 -3.79 -11.30
C ASN A 83 -22.98 -3.19 -12.50
N LEU A 84 -23.00 -1.85 -12.60
CA LEU A 84 -23.68 -1.16 -13.70
C LEU A 84 -23.13 -1.63 -15.05
N PHE A 85 -24.04 -2.09 -15.91
CA PHE A 85 -23.72 -2.61 -17.25
C PHE A 85 -22.74 -3.80 -17.27
N GLY A 86 -22.62 -4.55 -16.17
CA GLY A 86 -21.71 -5.69 -16.09
C GLY A 86 -20.23 -5.32 -15.99
N PHE A 87 -19.93 -4.08 -15.59
CA PHE A 87 -18.55 -3.59 -15.47
C PHE A 87 -17.69 -4.46 -14.55
N MET A 88 -18.19 -4.80 -13.36
CA MET A 88 -17.44 -5.62 -12.40
C MET A 88 -17.37 -7.08 -12.87
N THR A 89 -18.43 -7.60 -13.48
CA THR A 89 -18.41 -8.94 -14.11
C THR A 89 -17.34 -9.06 -15.18
N GLY A 90 -17.18 -8.03 -16.03
CA GLY A 90 -16.12 -7.98 -17.04
C GLY A 90 -14.73 -7.99 -16.40
N LEU A 91 -14.51 -7.13 -15.40
CA LEU A 91 -13.24 -7.10 -14.66
C LEU A 91 -12.91 -8.43 -13.98
N ASN A 92 -13.90 -9.06 -13.35
CA ASN A 92 -13.71 -10.36 -12.70
C ASN A 92 -13.32 -11.44 -13.72
N SER A 93 -14.00 -11.48 -14.87
CA SER A 93 -13.68 -12.41 -15.95
C SER A 93 -12.27 -12.20 -16.50
N ASP A 94 -11.84 -10.94 -16.67
CA ASP A 94 -10.54 -10.61 -17.26
C ASP A 94 -9.37 -10.83 -16.28
N PHE A 95 -9.61 -10.63 -14.99
CA PHE A 95 -8.57 -10.60 -13.95
C PHE A 95 -8.76 -11.63 -12.83
N ASN A 96 -9.50 -12.70 -13.09
CA ASN A 96 -9.76 -13.80 -12.15
C ASN A 96 -10.25 -13.27 -10.78
N ASP A 97 -11.42 -12.64 -10.81
CA ASP A 97 -12.12 -12.04 -9.66
C ASP A 97 -11.31 -10.94 -8.95
N ILE A 98 -10.34 -10.33 -9.66
CA ILE A 98 -9.43 -9.30 -9.17
C ILE A 98 -8.71 -9.67 -7.85
N VAL A 99 -8.59 -10.98 -7.57
CA VAL A 99 -7.98 -11.49 -6.35
C VAL A 99 -6.49 -11.15 -6.31
N GLY A 100 -6.01 -10.68 -5.15
CA GLY A 100 -4.63 -10.23 -4.96
C GLY A 100 -4.35 -8.82 -5.48
N SER A 101 -5.33 -8.15 -6.09
CA SER A 101 -5.23 -6.72 -6.39
C SER A 101 -5.29 -5.88 -5.11
N ARG A 102 -4.77 -4.65 -5.20
CA ARG A 102 -4.68 -3.75 -4.05
C ARG A 102 -5.78 -2.70 -4.10
N LEU A 103 -6.47 -2.52 -2.99
CA LEU A 103 -7.37 -1.40 -2.77
C LEU A 103 -6.68 -0.39 -1.84
N ILE A 104 -6.54 0.84 -2.31
CA ILE A 104 -6.05 1.96 -1.50
C ILE A 104 -7.26 2.80 -1.12
N ARG A 105 -7.56 2.86 0.18
CA ARG A 105 -8.52 3.79 0.74
C ARG A 105 -7.78 5.04 1.20
N ARG A 106 -8.19 6.19 0.69
CA ARG A 106 -7.65 7.50 1.00
C ARG A 106 -8.73 8.34 1.66
N GLN A 107 -8.54 8.68 2.92
CA GLN A 107 -9.46 9.53 3.65
C GLN A 107 -8.94 10.96 3.58
N VAL A 108 -9.74 11.85 2.99
CA VAL A 108 -9.40 13.26 2.78
C VAL A 108 -10.41 14.10 3.53
N PRO A 109 -10.00 15.07 4.35
CA PRO A 109 -10.94 15.96 4.99
C PRO A 109 -11.47 16.94 3.93
N ILE A 110 -12.80 17.16 3.89
CA ILE A 110 -13.44 17.92 2.80
C ILE A 110 -12.87 19.34 2.67
N ASN A 111 -12.47 19.96 3.79
CA ASN A 111 -11.87 21.29 3.80
C ASN A 111 -10.49 21.36 3.14
N ALA A 112 -9.76 20.25 3.02
CA ALA A 112 -8.44 20.22 2.38
C ALA A 112 -8.49 19.94 0.87
N LEU A 113 -9.67 19.62 0.33
CA LEU A 113 -9.86 19.26 -1.09
C LEU A 113 -9.36 20.34 -2.07
N ASP A 114 -8.93 19.92 -3.26
CA ASP A 114 -8.44 20.83 -4.29
C ASP A 114 -9.47 21.91 -4.64
N ALA A 115 -9.01 23.15 -4.83
CA ALA A 115 -9.85 24.31 -5.12
C ALA A 115 -10.77 24.12 -6.34
N ILE A 116 -10.35 23.29 -7.31
CA ILE A 116 -11.13 23.01 -8.53
C ILE A 116 -12.49 22.37 -8.25
N ASN A 117 -12.64 21.67 -7.12
CA ASN A 117 -13.88 21.02 -6.74
C ASN A 117 -14.97 22.03 -6.32
N PHE A 118 -14.59 23.23 -5.89
CA PHE A 118 -15.51 24.25 -5.37
C PHE A 118 -15.79 25.37 -6.38
N LYS A 119 -16.97 25.98 -6.33
CA LYS A 119 -17.32 27.09 -7.24
C LYS A 119 -16.50 28.35 -6.99
N ASN A 120 -16.15 28.60 -5.73
CA ASN A 120 -15.42 29.79 -5.30
C ASN A 120 -13.92 29.51 -5.00
N GLY A 121 -13.42 28.34 -5.40
CA GLY A 121 -12.11 27.86 -4.99
C GLY A 121 -12.08 27.36 -3.53
N ASN A 122 -10.90 26.97 -3.06
CA ASN A 122 -10.65 26.57 -1.68
C ASN A 122 -9.33 27.17 -1.18
N PRO A 123 -9.34 28.15 -0.25
CA PRO A 123 -8.13 28.72 0.33
C PRO A 123 -7.42 27.78 1.32
N ASP A 124 -8.14 26.81 1.87
CA ASP A 124 -7.64 25.84 2.86
C ASP A 124 -7.18 24.53 2.20
N ALA A 125 -7.03 24.51 0.87
CA ALA A 125 -6.59 23.34 0.14
C ALA A 125 -5.19 22.90 0.58
N ASP A 126 -5.06 21.65 1.01
CA ASP A 126 -3.81 21.06 1.46
C ASP A 126 -3.67 19.64 0.92
N PRO A 127 -2.88 19.41 -0.15
CA PRO A 127 -2.73 18.10 -0.77
C PRO A 127 -2.00 17.09 0.14
N THR A 128 -1.44 17.51 1.29
CA THR A 128 -0.73 16.62 2.22
C THR A 128 -1.63 16.05 3.31
N SER A 129 -2.81 16.65 3.50
CA SER A 129 -3.78 16.25 4.53
C SER A 129 -4.58 15.03 4.09
N GLU A 130 -4.02 13.83 4.29
CA GLU A 130 -4.69 12.57 3.96
C GLU A 130 -4.27 11.41 4.88
N VAL A 131 -5.18 10.45 5.03
CA VAL A 131 -4.89 9.17 5.69
C VAL A 131 -5.01 8.05 4.67
N LEU A 132 -3.91 7.32 4.47
CA LEU A 132 -3.84 6.20 3.53
C LEU A 132 -3.95 4.86 4.25
N SER A 133 -4.83 4.00 3.75
CA SER A 133 -4.95 2.60 4.17
C SER A 133 -4.90 1.70 2.94
N VAL A 134 -4.12 0.62 3.00
CA VAL A 134 -3.97 -0.32 1.90
C VAL A 134 -4.57 -1.65 2.32
N PHE A 135 -5.34 -2.25 1.42
CA PHE A 135 -5.95 -3.57 1.57
C PHE A 135 -5.67 -4.41 0.33
N ILE A 136 -5.77 -5.73 0.49
CA ILE A 136 -5.68 -6.72 -0.59
C ILE A 136 -7.05 -7.38 -0.71
N ILE A 137 -7.54 -7.55 -1.94
CA ILE A 137 -8.75 -8.33 -2.21
C ILE A 137 -8.41 -9.81 -2.06
N GLU A 138 -9.06 -10.50 -1.11
CA GLU A 138 -8.82 -11.92 -0.85
C GLU A 138 -9.72 -12.81 -1.71
N GLU A 139 -11.01 -12.50 -1.74
CA GLU A 139 -12.01 -13.28 -2.46
C GLU A 139 -13.22 -12.41 -2.84
N MET A 140 -13.88 -12.80 -3.91
CA MET A 140 -15.22 -12.33 -4.24
C MET A 140 -16.24 -13.16 -3.45
N THR A 141 -17.03 -12.50 -2.62
CA THR A 141 -18.02 -13.19 -1.78
C THR A 141 -19.35 -13.37 -2.49
N GLU A 142 -19.74 -12.39 -3.31
CA GLU A 142 -21.03 -12.40 -4.01
C GLU A 142 -20.93 -11.61 -5.31
N GLU A 143 -21.50 -12.17 -6.38
CA GLU A 143 -21.68 -11.49 -7.66
C GLU A 143 -23.16 -11.54 -8.05
N THR A 144 -23.74 -10.36 -8.23
CA THR A 144 -25.10 -10.19 -8.74
C THR A 144 -25.09 -9.25 -9.94
N PHE A 145 -26.22 -9.18 -10.64
CA PHE A 145 -26.39 -8.23 -11.74
C PHE A 145 -26.30 -6.76 -11.28
N GLU A 146 -26.63 -6.47 -10.02
CA GLU A 146 -26.68 -5.09 -9.51
C GLU A 146 -25.39 -4.66 -8.80
N GLN A 147 -24.71 -5.60 -8.15
CA GLN A 147 -23.53 -5.35 -7.33
C GLN A 147 -22.63 -6.57 -7.18
N VAL A 148 -21.35 -6.33 -6.90
CA VAL A 148 -20.35 -7.34 -6.54
C VAL A 148 -19.72 -6.98 -5.21
N THR A 149 -19.58 -7.96 -4.33
CA THR A 149 -18.99 -7.80 -2.99
C THR A 149 -17.70 -8.61 -2.88
N TYR A 150 -16.68 -7.99 -2.29
CA TYR A 150 -15.37 -8.57 -2.05
C TYR A 150 -15.03 -8.53 -0.56
N SER A 151 -14.30 -9.55 -0.10
CA SER A 151 -13.65 -9.51 1.20
C SER A 151 -12.23 -8.97 1.06
N LEU A 152 -11.84 -8.14 2.02
CA LEU A 152 -10.55 -7.47 2.06
C LEU A 152 -9.74 -7.94 3.27
N ALA A 153 -8.42 -7.96 3.12
CA ALA A 153 -7.50 -8.15 4.22
C ALA A 153 -6.42 -7.06 4.26
N SER A 154 -5.85 -6.86 5.45
CA SER A 154 -4.65 -6.05 5.58
C SER A 154 -3.48 -6.77 4.86
N PRO A 155 -2.52 -6.04 4.25
CA PRO A 155 -1.39 -6.64 3.56
C PRO A 155 -0.53 -7.56 4.45
N SER A 156 -0.61 -7.39 5.77
CA SER A 156 0.12 -8.20 6.75
C SER A 156 -0.59 -9.50 7.10
N GLU A 157 -1.91 -9.58 6.89
CA GLU A 157 -2.76 -10.72 7.24
C GLU A 157 -3.26 -11.50 6.03
N SER A 158 -3.08 -10.96 4.81
CA SER A 158 -3.42 -11.67 3.58
C SER A 158 -2.65 -12.98 3.48
N ASP A 159 -3.29 -14.02 2.95
CA ASP A 159 -2.66 -15.32 2.66
C ASP A 159 -1.42 -15.21 1.74
N THR A 160 -1.33 -14.13 0.96
CA THR A 160 -0.18 -13.84 0.10
C THR A 160 0.99 -13.13 0.80
N ALA A 161 0.85 -12.82 2.09
CA ALA A 161 1.85 -12.07 2.85
C ALA A 161 3.12 -12.91 3.10
N ILE A 162 4.26 -12.44 2.58
CA ILE A 162 5.56 -13.03 2.87
C ILE A 162 6.17 -12.29 4.05
N ILE A 163 6.04 -12.88 5.24
CA ILE A 163 6.61 -12.35 6.49
C ILE A 163 7.44 -13.45 7.16
N PRO A 164 8.76 -13.25 7.40
CA PRO A 164 9.57 -12.07 7.07
C PRO A 164 9.92 -11.99 5.58
N ALA A 165 9.98 -10.76 5.04
CA ALA A 165 10.41 -10.52 3.65
C ALA A 165 11.91 -10.81 3.38
N ARG A 166 12.66 -11.29 4.39
CA ARG A 166 14.04 -11.74 4.27
C ARG A 166 14.17 -13.10 4.93
N THR A 167 14.92 -14.00 4.29
CA THR A 167 15.26 -15.30 4.87
C THR A 167 16.06 -15.08 6.17
N ILE A 168 15.82 -15.89 7.21
CA ILE A 168 16.61 -15.79 8.45
C ILE A 168 17.83 -16.71 8.30
N LEU A 169 18.98 -16.14 7.95
CA LEU A 169 20.26 -16.87 7.85
C LEU A 169 21.18 -16.48 9.01
N ALA A 170 21.71 -17.47 9.73
CA ALA A 170 22.53 -17.20 10.91
C ALA A 170 23.94 -16.72 10.56
N ASP A 171 24.55 -17.37 9.55
CA ASP A 171 25.99 -17.24 9.28
C ASP A 171 26.28 -16.47 7.98
N VAL A 172 25.25 -16.20 7.18
CA VAL A 172 25.37 -15.55 5.86
C VAL A 172 24.66 -14.20 5.87
N CYS A 173 25.43 -13.13 5.62
CA CYS A 173 24.95 -11.78 5.45
C CYS A 173 24.26 -11.62 4.09
N GLN A 174 23.05 -11.07 4.06
CA GLN A 174 22.29 -10.84 2.81
C GLN A 174 22.52 -9.47 2.18
N TRP A 175 23.34 -8.62 2.79
CA TRP A 175 23.63 -7.32 2.21
C TRP A 175 24.45 -7.44 0.94
N VAL A 176 24.06 -6.67 -0.07
CA VAL A 176 24.89 -6.42 -1.24
C VAL A 176 26.18 -5.75 -0.77
N TYR A 177 27.32 -6.32 -1.17
CA TYR A 177 28.63 -5.79 -0.82
C TYR A 177 28.78 -4.35 -1.33
N ARG A 178 29.27 -3.44 -0.47
CA ARG A 178 29.36 -1.99 -0.74
C ARG A 178 28.02 -1.30 -1.03
N GLY A 179 26.89 -1.98 -0.81
CA GLY A 179 25.55 -1.41 -0.92
C GLY A 179 25.09 -0.66 0.35
N LYS A 180 23.88 -0.09 0.30
CA LYS A 180 23.29 0.70 1.40
C LYS A 180 23.23 -0.04 2.75
N GLY A 181 22.99 -1.35 2.73
CA GLY A 181 22.96 -2.19 3.94
C GLY A 181 24.35 -2.45 4.51
N CYS A 182 25.31 -2.79 3.65
CA CYS A 182 26.70 -3.09 4.03
C CYS A 182 27.47 -1.85 4.50
N ARG A 183 27.17 -0.67 3.93
CA ARG A 183 27.80 0.64 4.22
C ARG A 183 29.31 0.72 3.99
N TYR A 184 29.94 -0.33 3.46
CA TYR A 184 31.39 -0.36 3.29
C TYR A 184 31.79 0.36 2.00
N SER A 185 32.50 1.49 2.12
CA SER A 185 33.03 2.25 0.99
C SER A 185 34.57 2.35 1.01
N GLY A 186 35.24 1.58 1.87
CA GLY A 186 36.68 1.61 2.06
C GLY A 186 37.51 0.96 0.95
N LYS A 187 38.82 0.87 1.17
CA LYS A 187 39.78 0.24 0.24
C LYS A 187 39.52 -1.28 0.10
N PRO A 188 40.11 -1.96 -0.90
CA PRO A 188 40.17 -3.42 -0.95
C PRO A 188 40.75 -4.00 0.34
N VAL A 189 40.14 -5.07 0.86
CA VAL A 189 40.61 -5.71 2.11
C VAL A 189 40.86 -7.20 1.93
N ALA A 190 39.89 -7.94 1.38
CA ALA A 190 39.97 -9.39 1.34
C ALA A 190 39.18 -9.98 0.16
N ASP A 191 39.60 -11.15 -0.30
CA ASP A 191 38.88 -11.95 -1.30
C ASP A 191 37.64 -12.66 -0.71
N GLU A 192 36.97 -13.46 -1.54
CA GLU A 192 35.77 -14.23 -1.15
C GLU A 192 36.02 -15.28 -0.06
N PHE A 193 37.28 -15.65 0.19
CA PHE A 193 37.69 -16.62 1.21
C PHE A 193 38.28 -15.98 2.48
N ASP A 194 38.21 -14.64 2.59
CA ASP A 194 38.82 -13.82 3.64
C ASP A 194 40.37 -13.76 3.61
N ASN A 195 41.00 -14.04 2.47
CA ASN A 195 42.43 -13.80 2.32
C ASN A 195 42.69 -12.32 2.03
N PRO A 196 43.67 -11.67 2.69
CA PRO A 196 43.98 -10.27 2.45
C PRO A 196 44.33 -9.98 0.99
N THR A 197 43.71 -8.97 0.40
CA THR A 197 44.02 -8.50 -0.96
C THR A 197 43.95 -6.98 -1.03
N SER A 198 44.89 -6.39 -1.75
CA SER A 198 44.91 -4.96 -2.09
C SER A 198 44.39 -4.68 -3.51
N ASP A 199 44.13 -5.72 -4.30
CA ASP A 199 43.64 -5.63 -5.67
C ASP A 199 42.11 -5.41 -5.69
N PRO A 200 41.61 -4.28 -6.22
CA PRO A 200 40.17 -4.00 -6.31
C PRO A 200 39.37 -5.04 -7.10
N LEU A 201 39.97 -5.72 -8.08
CA LEU A 201 39.29 -6.73 -8.89
C LEU A 201 39.06 -8.04 -8.14
N LYS A 202 39.87 -8.30 -7.11
CA LYS A 202 39.81 -9.51 -6.29
C LYS A 202 39.08 -9.30 -4.96
N ASP A 203 38.84 -8.05 -4.58
CA ASP A 203 38.11 -7.70 -3.35
C ASP A 203 36.64 -8.10 -3.48
N LYS A 204 36.28 -9.14 -2.75
CA LYS A 204 34.91 -9.68 -2.68
C LYS A 204 34.53 -9.95 -1.23
N CYS A 205 33.25 -9.78 -0.93
CA CYS A 205 32.74 -10.10 0.40
C CYS A 205 32.55 -11.61 0.53
N SER A 206 33.03 -12.21 1.62
CA SER A 206 32.72 -13.61 1.98
C SER A 206 31.32 -13.79 2.57
N HIS A 207 30.57 -12.70 2.75
CA HIS A 207 29.26 -12.65 3.43
C HIS A 207 29.26 -13.20 4.87
N SER A 208 30.43 -13.48 5.45
CA SER A 208 30.56 -13.98 6.82
C SER A 208 30.77 -12.84 7.83
N LYS A 209 30.49 -13.14 9.11
CA LYS A 209 30.83 -12.23 10.22
C LYS A 209 32.33 -11.90 10.26
N ARG A 210 33.17 -12.88 9.90
CA ARG A 210 34.64 -12.74 9.88
C ARG A 210 35.08 -11.76 8.79
N GLY A 211 34.61 -11.93 7.56
CA GLY A 211 34.93 -11.03 6.46
C GLY A 211 34.41 -9.61 6.66
N CYS A 212 33.25 -9.46 7.31
CA CYS A 212 32.74 -8.14 7.68
C CYS A 212 33.62 -7.48 8.76
N ARG A 213 34.17 -8.26 9.71
CA ARG A 213 35.07 -7.77 10.76
C ARG A 213 36.42 -7.30 10.23
N LEU A 214 36.91 -7.87 9.13
CA LEU A 214 38.12 -7.37 8.44
C LEU A 214 37.93 -5.95 7.89
N ARG A 215 36.69 -5.63 7.50
CA ARG A 215 36.31 -4.34 6.92
C ARG A 215 35.88 -3.30 7.95
N TYR A 216 35.29 -3.78 9.06
CA TYR A 216 34.87 -3.00 10.22
C TYR A 216 35.58 -3.53 11.48
N PRO A 217 36.86 -3.15 11.68
CA PRO A 217 37.60 -3.56 12.86
C PRO A 217 36.96 -3.00 14.13
N ARG A 218 37.16 -3.67 15.26
CA ARG A 218 36.68 -3.14 16.55
C ARG A 218 37.38 -1.80 16.85
N PRO A 219 36.69 -0.80 17.42
CA PRO A 219 35.38 -0.88 18.09
C PRO A 219 34.16 -0.57 17.21
N GLU A 220 34.31 -0.48 15.89
CA GLU A 220 33.22 -0.06 15.00
C GLU A 220 32.01 -1.02 15.03
N VAL A 221 30.82 -0.44 14.95
CA VAL A 221 29.56 -1.19 14.85
C VAL A 221 29.56 -1.97 13.55
N LEU A 222 29.17 -3.23 13.60
CA LEU A 222 29.15 -4.11 12.43
C LEU A 222 27.78 -4.03 11.74
N PRO A 223 27.65 -3.39 10.56
CA PRO A 223 26.38 -3.29 9.83
C PRO A 223 26.07 -4.59 9.08
N ILE A 224 26.01 -5.72 9.80
CA ILE A 224 25.82 -7.04 9.21
C ILE A 224 24.35 -7.44 9.14
N GLY A 225 23.95 -8.05 8.03
CA GLY A 225 22.58 -8.50 7.76
C GLY A 225 22.42 -10.00 7.96
N LEU A 226 22.89 -10.52 9.10
CA LEU A 226 22.69 -11.92 9.52
C LEU A 226 22.01 -12.00 10.88
N PHE A 227 21.55 -13.19 11.26
CA PHE A 227 20.83 -13.45 12.51
C PHE A 227 21.66 -14.38 13.41
N PRO A 228 22.69 -13.89 14.12
CA PRO A 228 23.79 -14.71 14.65
C PRO A 228 23.41 -15.68 15.78
N ASN A 229 22.15 -15.66 16.23
CA ASN A 229 21.61 -16.57 17.24
C ASN A 229 20.49 -17.47 16.71
N SER A 230 20.09 -17.39 15.43
CA SER A 230 19.03 -18.24 14.88
C SER A 230 19.45 -19.72 14.75
N ASN A 231 20.74 -20.01 14.72
CA ASN A 231 21.28 -21.38 14.73
C ASN A 231 21.45 -21.99 16.14
N LYS A 232 20.98 -21.32 17.22
CA LYS A 232 21.10 -21.84 18.59
C LYS A 232 19.96 -22.79 19.00
N VAL A 233 19.33 -23.45 18.05
CA VAL A 233 18.37 -24.53 18.35
C VAL A 233 19.16 -25.83 18.40
N GLY A 234 19.69 -26.11 19.59
CA GLY A 234 20.37 -27.33 20.00
C GLY A 234 20.26 -27.45 21.51
#